data_AF-I0YM14-F1
#
_entry.id   AF-I0YM14-F1
#
_cell.length_a   1.000
_cell.length_b   1.000
_cell.length_c   1.000
_cell.angle_alpha   90.00
_cell.angle_beta   90.00
_cell.angle_gamma   90.00
#
_symmetry.space_group_name_H-M   'P 1'
#
loop_
_entity.id
_entity.type
_entity.pdbx_description
1 polymer ?
#
loop_
_entity_poly.entity_id
_entity_poly.type
_entity_poly.pdbx_seq_one_letter_code
_entity_poly.pdbx_strand_id
1 'polypeptide(L)'
;MAILLRRPSSLQKHWNILGLSRLLCTSSSLSQQSLDLSEEVQRLTAIEREGGGSRVAARLRKTGRTPAILFSLPQNESRLISVDSKEATSLVRIHGRKGLLSRIFQLDLAVPDKPVQSYPVLPRLVHINSVTDEVENITLMHCPPDRMVTIAVPIKIVGEELSPGIKKGGHLNLVQRTVKCMGPASAIPESIEIDISSLDFGQRIYPSGVAIPPGVSTVGLVAGQPLCKLAGRAARD
;
A
#
# COMPACT_ATOMS: atom_id res chain seq x y z
N MET A 1 42.68 73.45 -31.93
CA MET A 1 41.47 73.75 -32.73
C MET A 1 40.27 73.24 -31.94
N ALA A 2 39.60 74.14 -31.21
CA ALA A 2 38.31 74.74 -31.60
C ALA A 2 37.13 73.78 -31.25
N ILE A 3 36.35 74.07 -30.18
CA ILE A 3 35.01 74.75 -30.23
C ILE A 3 33.92 73.67 -30.49
N LEU A 4 32.80 73.47 -29.77
CA LEU A 4 31.94 74.27 -28.87
C LEU A 4 30.89 73.34 -28.20
N LEU A 5 30.55 73.65 -26.94
CA LEU A 5 29.22 73.69 -26.28
C LEU A 5 28.03 72.82 -26.79
N ARG A 6 27.39 72.02 -25.89
CA ARG A 6 26.14 72.37 -25.16
C ARG A 6 25.63 71.25 -24.22
N ARG A 7 25.18 71.70 -23.04
CA ARG A 7 24.40 71.11 -21.92
C ARG A 7 23.00 70.56 -22.33
N PRO A 8 22.16 69.99 -21.42
CA PRO A 8 22.40 69.13 -20.25
C PRO A 8 21.30 68.05 -19.98
N SER A 9 21.52 67.24 -18.93
CA SER A 9 20.56 66.66 -17.97
C SER A 9 19.06 66.56 -18.29
N SER A 10 18.55 65.33 -18.41
CA SER A 10 17.51 64.73 -17.52
C SER A 10 16.81 63.56 -18.22
N LEU A 11 16.31 62.61 -17.39
CA LEU A 11 15.37 61.53 -17.69
C LEU A 11 15.96 60.17 -18.13
N GLN A 12 16.19 59.34 -17.10
CA GLN A 12 15.50 58.06 -16.90
C GLN A 12 15.33 57.13 -18.12
N LYS A 13 16.08 56.01 -18.13
CA LYS A 13 15.56 54.63 -17.98
C LYS A 13 16.55 53.58 -18.51
N HIS A 14 16.58 52.45 -17.80
CA HIS A 14 17.10 51.14 -18.17
C HIS A 14 18.62 50.97 -18.27
N TRP A 15 19.20 50.49 -17.17
CA TRP A 15 20.47 49.77 -17.18
C TRP A 15 20.19 48.29 -17.41
N ASN A 16 20.68 47.74 -18.53
CA ASN A 16 20.95 46.31 -18.63
C ASN A 16 22.35 46.15 -19.22
N ILE A 17 23.26 45.73 -18.35
CA ILE A 17 24.68 45.50 -18.63
C ILE A 17 24.83 44.05 -19.11
N LEU A 18 25.33 43.89 -20.32
CA LEU A 18 26.02 42.69 -20.78
C LEU A 18 27.49 42.81 -20.37
N GLY A 19 28.04 41.80 -19.70
CA GLY A 19 29.46 41.76 -19.36
C GLY A 19 29.85 40.58 -18.49
N LEU A 20 30.13 39.45 -19.14
CA LEU A 20 30.69 38.24 -18.54
C LEU A 20 31.98 38.50 -17.75
N SER A 21 32.10 37.93 -16.55
CA SER A 21 33.32 37.20 -16.15
C SER A 21 33.06 36.22 -14.99
N ARG A 22 33.08 34.94 -15.34
CA ARG A 22 33.80 33.85 -14.64
C ARG A 22 33.93 33.95 -13.10
N LEU A 23 32.99 33.32 -12.39
CA LEU A 23 33.30 32.53 -11.19
C LEU A 23 32.49 31.23 -11.24
N LEU A 24 33.22 30.13 -11.39
CA LEU A 24 32.75 28.76 -11.29
C LEU A 24 32.38 28.50 -9.84
N CYS A 25 31.08 28.35 -9.56
CA CYS A 25 30.62 27.56 -8.43
C CYS A 25 29.36 26.83 -8.88
N THR A 26 29.56 25.59 -9.29
CA THR A 26 28.51 24.62 -9.61
C THR A 26 27.75 24.28 -8.33
N SER A 27 26.69 25.04 -8.02
CA SER A 27 25.68 24.63 -7.04
C SER A 27 24.46 24.06 -7.77
N SER A 28 24.71 23.06 -8.61
CA SER A 28 23.69 22.12 -9.08
C SER A 28 23.49 21.06 -8.01
N SER A 29 22.55 21.30 -7.09
CA SER A 29 21.83 20.28 -6.31
C SER A 29 21.10 20.92 -5.14
N LEU A 30 20.18 21.84 -5.43
CA LEU A 30 19.13 22.18 -4.48
C LEU A 30 17.86 21.44 -4.89
N SER A 31 17.60 20.39 -4.11
CA SER A 31 16.29 19.79 -3.85
C SER A 31 15.54 19.20 -5.04
N GLN A 32 16.06 18.09 -5.57
CA GLN A 32 15.20 16.92 -5.71
C GLN A 32 14.98 16.35 -4.30
N GLN A 33 14.07 16.97 -3.55
CA GLN A 33 13.33 16.26 -2.51
C GLN A 33 12.07 15.76 -3.18
N SER A 34 12.22 14.74 -4.03
CA SER A 34 11.11 13.86 -4.34
C SER A 34 10.79 13.11 -3.05
N LEU A 35 9.50 13.03 -2.77
CA LEU A 35 8.92 12.49 -1.55
C LEU A 35 9.25 11.00 -1.41
N ASP A 36 10.39 10.69 -0.79
CA ASP A 36 10.63 9.38 -0.20
C ASP A 36 9.80 9.29 1.09
N LEU A 37 8.48 9.14 0.93
CA LEU A 37 7.63 8.63 2.01
C LEU A 37 7.93 7.14 2.15
N SER A 38 9.06 6.86 2.79
CA SER A 38 9.40 5.62 3.52
C SER A 38 8.53 4.41 3.16
N GLU A 39 8.88 3.72 2.09
CA GLU A 39 8.62 2.29 2.01
C GLU A 39 9.53 1.62 3.04
N GLU A 40 9.12 1.61 4.32
CA GLU A 40 9.66 0.65 5.26
C GLU A 40 9.28 -0.73 4.75
N VAL A 41 10.18 -1.34 3.97
CA VAL A 41 9.93 -2.67 3.44
C VAL A 41 9.87 -3.63 4.61
N GLN A 42 8.66 -4.09 4.91
CA GLN A 42 8.41 -4.95 6.06
C GLN A 42 8.97 -6.33 5.77
N ARG A 43 9.92 -6.74 6.62
CA ARG A 43 10.65 -8.01 6.49
C ARG A 43 10.04 -9.07 7.40
N LEU A 44 10.11 -10.31 6.93
CA LEU A 44 9.70 -11.51 7.65
C LEU A 44 10.86 -12.49 7.67
N THR A 45 11.26 -12.93 8.86
CA THR A 45 12.32 -13.93 9.01
C THR A 45 11.74 -15.34 8.95
N ALA A 46 12.29 -16.17 8.07
CA ALA A 46 11.82 -17.55 7.87
C ALA A 46 12.96 -18.56 7.87
N ILE A 47 12.68 -19.76 8.36
CA ILE A 47 13.59 -20.90 8.34
C ILE A 47 12.90 -22.06 7.62
N GLU A 48 13.60 -22.69 6.68
CA GLU A 48 13.12 -23.90 6.01
C GLU A 48 13.02 -25.08 6.99
N ARG A 49 11.98 -25.91 6.85
CA ARG A 49 11.75 -27.05 7.73
C ARG A 49 11.59 -28.35 6.95
N GLU A 50 12.20 -29.41 7.48
CA GLU A 50 12.07 -30.76 6.97
C GLU A 50 10.93 -31.47 7.71
N GLY A 51 9.73 -31.49 7.11
CA GLY A 51 8.59 -32.24 7.62
C GLY A 51 7.31 -31.43 7.83
N GLY A 52 6.18 -32.07 7.51
CA GLY A 52 4.83 -31.51 7.64
C GLY A 52 3.98 -32.19 8.71
N GLY A 53 2.76 -31.69 8.89
CA GLY A 53 1.74 -32.33 9.73
C GLY A 53 1.43 -31.61 11.05
N SER A 54 0.38 -32.09 11.71
CA SER A 54 -0.22 -31.46 12.89
C SER A 54 0.73 -31.41 14.10
N ARG A 55 1.44 -32.51 14.39
CA ARG A 55 2.36 -32.59 15.54
C ARG A 55 3.54 -31.62 15.41
N VAL A 56 4.11 -31.50 14.21
CA VAL A 56 5.22 -30.59 13.92
C VAL A 56 4.75 -29.14 14.06
N ALA A 57 3.60 -28.80 13.48
CA ALA A 57 2.99 -27.47 13.62
C ALA A 57 2.72 -27.10 15.08
N ALA A 58 2.18 -28.02 15.88
CA ALA A 58 1.94 -27.80 17.30
C ALA A 58 3.25 -27.57 18.10
N ARG A 59 4.32 -28.30 17.76
CA ARG A 59 5.64 -28.10 18.37
C ARG A 59 6.22 -26.73 18.04
N LEU A 60 6.15 -26.31 16.79
CA LEU A 60 6.65 -25.01 16.33
C LEU A 60 5.98 -23.85 17.06
N ARG A 61 4.65 -23.91 17.22
CA ARG A 61 3.90 -22.88 17.96
C ARG A 61 4.33 -22.78 19.42
N LYS A 62 4.59 -23.92 20.09
CA LYS A 62 5.15 -23.94 21.46
C LYS A 62 6.54 -23.31 21.54
N THR A 63 7.34 -23.41 20.49
CA THR A 63 8.67 -22.77 20.40
C THR A 63 8.63 -21.31 19.94
N GLY A 64 7.44 -20.72 19.75
CA GLY A 64 7.31 -19.33 19.29
C GLY A 64 7.53 -19.13 17.79
N ARG A 65 7.36 -20.18 16.97
CA ARG A 65 7.39 -20.08 15.50
C ARG A 65 6.06 -20.49 14.89
N THR A 66 5.62 -19.78 13.87
CA THR A 66 4.39 -20.09 13.14
C THR A 66 4.73 -20.90 11.89
N PRO A 67 4.09 -22.07 11.68
CA PRO A 67 4.26 -22.81 10.44
C PRO A 67 3.73 -22.01 9.26
N ALA A 68 4.44 -22.04 8.15
CA ALA A 68 4.02 -21.41 6.91
C ALA A 68 4.40 -22.26 5.69
N ILE A 69 3.84 -21.90 4.55
CA ILE A 69 4.12 -22.51 3.25
C ILE A 69 4.48 -21.40 2.27
N LEU A 70 5.61 -21.55 1.58
CA LEU A 70 6.01 -20.67 0.49
C LEU A 70 5.74 -21.38 -0.85
N PHE A 71 4.83 -20.82 -1.62
CA PHE A 71 4.56 -21.27 -2.99
C PHE A 71 5.40 -20.45 -3.98
N SER A 72 6.28 -21.14 -4.70
CA SER A 72 7.08 -20.57 -5.77
C SER A 72 6.44 -20.86 -7.12
N LEU A 73 6.05 -19.80 -7.83
CA LEU A 73 5.55 -19.87 -9.19
C LEU A 73 6.56 -19.16 -10.10
N PRO A 74 6.95 -19.72 -11.26
CA PRO A 74 6.25 -20.74 -12.06
C PRO A 74 6.63 -22.20 -11.78
N GLN A 75 7.66 -22.48 -10.96
CA GLN A 75 8.13 -23.86 -10.76
C GLN A 75 7.13 -24.78 -10.04
N ASN A 76 6.00 -24.25 -9.54
CA ASN A 76 4.98 -24.97 -8.75
C ASN A 76 5.58 -25.73 -7.55
N GLU A 77 6.72 -25.25 -7.05
CA GLU A 77 7.38 -25.80 -5.88
C GLU A 77 6.76 -25.19 -4.63
N SER A 78 6.46 -26.03 -3.65
CA SER A 78 6.03 -25.60 -2.33
C SER A 78 7.09 -25.93 -1.31
N ARG A 79 7.63 -24.92 -0.64
CA ARG A 79 8.60 -25.08 0.45
C ARG A 79 7.89 -24.93 1.80
N LEU A 80 8.22 -25.84 2.71
CA LEU A 80 7.73 -25.78 4.07
C LEU A 80 8.66 -24.87 4.87
N ILE A 81 8.10 -23.81 5.44
CA ILE A 81 8.86 -22.80 6.16
C ILE A 81 8.27 -22.58 7.57
N SER A 82 9.03 -21.91 8.42
CA SER A 82 8.60 -21.45 9.74
C SER A 82 8.97 -19.99 9.92
N VAL A 83 7.99 -19.16 10.23
CA VAL A 83 8.14 -17.71 10.42
C VAL A 83 8.16 -17.41 11.93
N ASP A 84 8.82 -16.33 12.34
CA ASP A 84 8.73 -15.87 13.72
C ASP A 84 7.28 -15.47 14.08
N SER A 85 6.77 -15.98 15.20
CA SER A 85 5.35 -15.78 15.54
C SER A 85 5.05 -14.33 15.97
N LYS A 86 6.03 -13.63 16.57
CA LYS A 86 5.85 -12.26 17.03
C LYS A 86 5.82 -11.30 15.86
N GLU A 87 6.73 -11.48 14.89
CA GLU A 87 6.72 -10.72 13.64
C GLU A 87 5.39 -10.90 12.90
N ALA A 88 4.99 -12.15 12.66
CA ALA A 88 3.73 -12.48 11.98
C ALA A 88 2.50 -11.86 12.67
N THR A 89 2.41 -11.99 14.01
CA THR A 89 1.29 -11.45 14.78
C THR A 89 1.29 -9.93 14.80
N SER A 90 2.47 -9.30 14.85
CA SER A 90 2.60 -7.85 14.79
C SER A 90 2.12 -7.29 13.45
N LEU A 91 2.49 -7.92 12.33
CA LEU A 91 2.02 -7.52 11.01
C LEU A 91 0.50 -7.64 10.87
N VAL A 92 -0.09 -8.71 11.39
CA VAL A 92 -1.56 -8.89 11.41
C VAL A 92 -2.24 -7.82 12.26
N ARG A 93 -1.65 -7.40 13.38
CA ARG A 93 -2.20 -6.35 14.23
C ARG A 93 -2.14 -4.98 13.56
N ILE A 94 -1.05 -4.66 12.87
CA ILE A 94 -0.86 -3.37 12.20
C ILE A 94 -1.78 -3.24 10.97
N HIS A 95 -1.79 -4.23 10.09
CA HIS A 95 -2.50 -4.14 8.80
C HIS A 95 -3.90 -4.75 8.81
N GLY A 96 -4.24 -5.47 9.87
CA GLY A 96 -5.43 -6.30 9.92
C GLY A 96 -5.36 -7.49 8.95
N ARG A 97 -6.36 -8.36 9.05
CA ARG A 97 -6.42 -9.60 8.26
C ARG A 97 -6.46 -9.39 6.75
N LYS A 98 -7.13 -8.31 6.30
CA LYS A 98 -7.36 -8.03 4.88
C LYS A 98 -6.27 -7.16 4.26
N GLY A 99 -5.75 -6.17 5.01
CA GLY A 99 -4.64 -5.34 4.56
C GLY A 99 -3.35 -6.14 4.39
N LEU A 100 -3.14 -7.17 5.22
CA LEU A 100 -2.00 -8.06 5.06
C LEU A 100 -2.00 -8.80 3.69
N LEU A 101 -3.18 -9.09 3.13
CA LEU A 101 -3.30 -9.87 1.88
C LEU A 101 -3.04 -9.04 0.61
N SER A 102 -3.08 -7.71 0.72
CA SER A 102 -2.86 -6.77 -0.40
C SER A 102 -1.46 -6.19 -0.44
N ARG A 103 -0.62 -6.47 0.55
CA ARG A 103 0.72 -5.89 0.69
C ARG A 103 1.81 -6.91 0.38
N ILE A 104 2.88 -6.45 -0.25
CA ILE A 104 4.07 -7.26 -0.54
C ILE A 104 5.04 -7.14 0.63
N PHE A 105 5.61 -8.28 1.03
CA PHE A 105 6.61 -8.37 2.10
C PHE A 105 7.91 -8.94 1.54
N GLN A 106 9.02 -8.60 2.18
CA GLN A 106 10.30 -9.29 1.93
C GLN A 106 10.44 -10.45 2.91
N LEU A 107 10.57 -11.67 2.39
CA LEU A 107 10.81 -12.87 3.18
C LEU A 107 12.29 -13.23 3.13
N ASP A 108 12.97 -13.17 4.27
CA ASP A 108 14.35 -13.61 4.42
C ASP A 108 14.36 -15.09 4.83
N LEU A 109 14.63 -15.95 3.84
CA LEU A 109 14.63 -17.40 4.01
C LEU A 109 16.04 -17.91 4.34
N ALA A 110 16.21 -18.43 5.55
CA ALA A 110 17.35 -19.20 5.97
C ALA A 110 17.17 -20.68 5.59
N VAL A 111 18.06 -21.17 4.74
CA VAL A 111 18.13 -22.57 4.30
C VAL A 111 19.42 -23.18 4.86
N PRO A 112 19.42 -24.42 5.36
CA PRO A 112 20.65 -25.09 5.79
C PRO A 112 21.69 -25.08 4.65
N ASP A 113 22.94 -24.80 5.00
CA ASP A 113 24.09 -24.83 4.07
C ASP A 113 24.01 -23.87 2.87
N LYS A 114 23.13 -22.87 2.91
CA LYS A 114 22.99 -21.82 1.88
C LYS A 114 22.92 -20.42 2.52
N PRO A 115 23.34 -19.38 1.79
CA PRO A 115 23.13 -18.01 2.25
C PRO A 115 21.63 -17.69 2.36
N VAL A 116 21.30 -16.75 3.25
CA VAL A 116 19.94 -16.22 3.39
C VAL A 116 19.50 -15.62 2.06
N GLN A 117 18.32 -16.01 1.59
CA GLN A 117 17.75 -15.55 0.33
C GLN A 117 16.51 -14.71 0.61
N SER A 118 16.46 -13.51 0.05
CA SER A 118 15.30 -12.62 0.17
C SER A 118 14.36 -12.80 -1.01
N TYR A 119 13.09 -13.07 -0.72
CA TYR A 119 12.04 -13.23 -1.73
C TYR A 119 10.92 -12.20 -1.51
N PRO A 120 10.48 -11.44 -2.54
CA PRO A 120 9.21 -10.73 -2.46
C PRO A 120 8.07 -11.75 -2.39
N VAL A 121 7.24 -11.63 -1.37
CA VAL A 121 6.13 -12.55 -1.10
C VAL A 121 4.83 -11.80 -0.86
N LEU A 122 3.75 -12.43 -1.30
CA LEU A 122 2.39 -11.99 -1.05
C LEU A 122 1.68 -13.02 -0.15
N PRO A 123 1.17 -12.61 1.01
CA PRO A 123 0.32 -13.46 1.85
C PRO A 123 -1.00 -13.74 1.13
N ARG A 124 -1.29 -15.02 0.88
CA ARG A 124 -2.54 -15.43 0.23
C ARG A 124 -3.65 -15.72 1.23
N LEU A 125 -3.27 -16.31 2.37
CA LEU A 125 -4.20 -16.72 3.41
C LEU A 125 -3.49 -16.73 4.76
N VAL A 126 -4.21 -16.29 5.80
CA VAL A 126 -3.72 -16.23 7.17
C VAL A 126 -4.78 -16.84 8.07
N HIS A 127 -4.39 -17.81 8.89
CA HIS A 127 -5.22 -18.38 9.94
C HIS A 127 -4.84 -17.78 11.28
N ILE A 128 -5.82 -17.24 11.99
CA ILE A 128 -5.64 -16.62 13.30
C ILE A 128 -6.50 -17.39 14.28
N ASN A 129 -5.95 -17.64 15.45
CA ASN A 129 -6.69 -18.22 16.56
C ASN A 129 -7.70 -17.19 17.10
N SER A 130 -8.99 -17.55 17.16
CA SER A 130 -10.05 -16.64 17.59
C SER A 130 -10.00 -16.27 19.08
N VAL A 131 -9.25 -17.01 19.90
CA VAL A 131 -9.17 -16.81 21.35
C VAL A 131 -7.90 -16.06 21.72
N THR A 132 -6.76 -16.42 21.15
CA THR A 132 -5.46 -15.81 21.48
C THR A 132 -5.03 -14.70 20.53
N ASP A 133 -5.73 -14.52 19.40
CA ASP A 133 -5.35 -13.63 18.30
C ASP A 133 -3.95 -13.88 17.73
N GLU A 134 -3.38 -15.06 18.00
CA GLU A 134 -2.09 -15.48 17.47
C GLU A 134 -2.24 -16.08 16.07
N VAL A 135 -1.21 -15.89 15.23
CA VAL A 135 -1.21 -16.44 13.88
C VAL A 135 -0.84 -17.93 13.92
N GLU A 136 -1.79 -18.78 13.52
CA GLU A 136 -1.63 -20.23 13.55
C GLU A 136 -0.94 -20.79 12.31
N ASN A 137 -1.19 -20.20 11.15
CA ASN A 137 -0.64 -20.64 9.86
C ASN A 137 -0.70 -19.51 8.83
N ILE A 138 0.35 -19.39 8.01
CA ILE A 138 0.40 -18.42 6.90
C ILE A 138 0.74 -19.13 5.59
N THR A 139 -0.02 -18.79 4.55
CA THR A 139 0.30 -19.19 3.18
C THR A 139 0.87 -18.00 2.42
N LEU A 140 2.13 -18.10 2.01
CA LEU A 140 2.85 -17.09 1.23
C LEU A 140 3.01 -17.56 -0.22
N MET A 141 2.93 -16.61 -1.15
CA MET A 141 3.19 -16.82 -2.56
C MET A 141 4.35 -15.93 -2.98
N HIS A 142 5.42 -16.50 -3.52
CA HIS A 142 6.50 -15.72 -4.12
C HIS A 142 5.95 -14.97 -5.34
N CYS A 143 6.13 -13.65 -5.34
CA CYS A 143 5.57 -12.77 -6.35
C CYS A 143 6.63 -11.78 -6.85
N PRO A 144 7.29 -12.05 -7.99
CA PRO A 144 8.15 -11.05 -8.62
C PRO A 144 7.31 -9.83 -9.09
N PRO A 145 7.92 -8.64 -9.20
CA PRO A 145 7.22 -7.37 -9.39
C PRO A 145 6.38 -7.32 -10.68
N ASP A 146 6.85 -7.96 -11.75
CA ASP A 146 6.20 -7.93 -13.08
C ASP A 146 5.05 -8.93 -13.21
N ARG A 147 4.83 -9.77 -12.20
CA ARG A 147 3.84 -10.84 -12.28
C ARG A 147 2.43 -10.28 -12.14
N MET A 148 1.56 -10.66 -13.07
CA MET A 148 0.12 -10.42 -12.98
C MET A 148 -0.50 -11.30 -11.89
N VAL A 149 -1.14 -10.68 -10.89
CA VAL A 149 -1.80 -11.37 -9.79
C VAL A 149 -3.19 -10.78 -9.53
N THR A 150 -4.11 -11.63 -9.08
CA THR A 150 -5.47 -11.23 -8.72
C THR A 150 -5.62 -11.27 -7.20
N ILE A 151 -5.83 -10.09 -6.60
CA ILE A 151 -5.85 -9.90 -5.15
C ILE A 151 -7.12 -9.16 -4.74
N ALA A 152 -7.64 -9.45 -3.55
CA ALA A 152 -8.72 -8.67 -2.94
C ALA A 152 -8.14 -7.54 -2.08
N VAL A 153 -8.23 -6.31 -2.57
CA VAL A 153 -7.72 -5.10 -1.90
C VAL A 153 -8.81 -4.54 -0.98
N PRO A 154 -8.51 -4.21 0.29
CA PRO A 154 -9.47 -3.61 1.21
C PRO A 154 -9.81 -2.17 0.83
N ILE A 155 -11.03 -1.78 1.14
CA ILE A 155 -11.50 -0.40 1.01
C ILE A 155 -11.25 0.33 2.32
N LYS A 156 -10.62 1.51 2.26
CA LYS A 156 -10.52 2.48 3.35
C LYS A 156 -11.46 3.65 3.05
N ILE A 157 -12.14 4.13 4.08
CA ILE A 157 -13.05 5.26 3.97
C ILE A 157 -12.34 6.50 4.49
N VAL A 158 -12.44 7.60 3.77
CA VAL A 158 -11.88 8.90 4.15
C VAL A 158 -13.02 9.90 4.25
N GLY A 159 -12.93 10.86 5.17
CA GLY A 159 -13.92 11.94 5.27
C GLY A 159 -15.19 11.61 6.05
N GLU A 160 -15.16 10.57 6.89
CA GLU A 160 -16.33 10.14 7.68
C GLU A 160 -16.88 11.25 8.59
N GLU A 161 -15.99 12.01 9.23
CA GLU A 161 -16.37 13.10 10.14
C GLU A 161 -16.93 14.32 9.41
N LEU A 162 -16.62 14.51 8.13
CA LEU A 162 -17.06 15.67 7.33
C LEU A 162 -18.42 15.42 6.68
N SER A 163 -18.78 14.15 6.47
CA SER A 163 -20.01 13.75 5.78
C SER A 163 -21.27 14.34 6.43
N PRO A 164 -22.09 15.10 5.68
CA PRO A 164 -23.33 15.65 6.21
C PRO A 164 -24.33 14.55 6.58
N GLY A 165 -24.35 13.42 5.86
CA GLY A 165 -25.21 12.28 6.18
C GLY A 165 -24.89 11.65 7.54
N ILE A 166 -23.62 11.60 7.93
CA ILE A 166 -23.20 11.05 9.23
C ILE A 166 -23.48 12.03 10.37
N LYS A 167 -23.17 13.32 10.16
CA LYS A 167 -23.47 14.38 11.15
C LYS A 167 -24.96 14.46 11.51
N LYS A 168 -25.83 14.19 10.55
CA LYS A 168 -27.29 14.16 10.74
C LYS A 168 -27.81 12.88 11.42
N GLY A 169 -26.92 11.97 11.86
CA GLY A 169 -27.28 10.71 12.52
C GLY A 169 -27.37 9.48 11.61
N GLY A 170 -26.84 9.57 10.38
CA GLY A 170 -26.70 8.42 9.48
C GLY A 170 -25.54 7.51 9.86
N HIS A 171 -25.58 6.29 9.35
CA HIS A 171 -24.48 5.34 9.46
C HIS A 171 -24.04 4.87 8.07
N LEU A 172 -22.75 4.63 7.92
CA LEU A 172 -22.18 4.08 6.71
C LEU A 172 -22.41 2.58 6.63
N ASN A 173 -23.00 2.14 5.53
CA ASN A 173 -23.12 0.72 5.21
C ASN A 173 -22.20 0.36 4.04
N LEU A 174 -21.11 -0.33 4.35
CA LEU A 174 -20.21 -0.95 3.37
C LEU A 174 -20.84 -2.23 2.82
N VAL A 175 -21.34 -2.17 1.59
CA VAL A 175 -21.89 -3.33 0.87
C VAL A 175 -20.77 -4.30 0.52
N GLN A 176 -19.63 -3.77 0.08
CA GLN A 176 -18.41 -4.53 -0.15
C GLN A 176 -17.29 -3.92 0.67
N ARG A 177 -16.48 -4.76 1.32
CA ARG A 177 -15.32 -4.33 2.11
C ARG A 177 -13.99 -4.48 1.36
N THR A 178 -14.01 -5.21 0.24
CA THR A 178 -12.83 -5.54 -0.55
C THR A 178 -13.21 -5.55 -2.02
N VAL A 179 -12.33 -5.03 -2.85
CA VAL A 179 -12.45 -5.06 -4.32
C VAL A 179 -11.42 -6.04 -4.85
N LYS A 180 -11.82 -6.93 -5.76
CA LYS A 180 -10.86 -7.79 -6.45
C LYS A 180 -10.21 -6.99 -7.57
N CYS A 181 -8.90 -6.93 -7.54
CA CYS A 181 -8.06 -6.22 -8.49
C CYS A 181 -7.10 -7.21 -9.16
N MET A 182 -6.81 -6.98 -10.44
CA MET A 182 -5.85 -7.72 -11.23
C MET A 182 -4.88 -6.73 -11.86
N GLY A 183 -3.58 -6.94 -11.61
CA GLY A 183 -2.52 -6.07 -12.09
C GLY A 183 -1.14 -6.65 -11.79
N PRO A 184 -0.06 -5.97 -12.21
CA PRO A 184 1.29 -6.35 -11.85
C PRO A 184 1.51 -6.13 -10.35
N ALA A 185 2.28 -7.00 -9.71
CA ALA A 185 2.50 -6.96 -8.26
C ALA A 185 3.02 -5.60 -7.77
N SER A 186 3.87 -4.93 -8.55
CA SER A 186 4.40 -3.59 -8.24
C SER A 186 3.36 -2.48 -8.21
N ALA A 187 2.25 -2.60 -8.94
CA ALA A 187 1.23 -1.56 -9.05
C ALA A 187 0.02 -1.77 -8.13
N ILE A 188 0.02 -2.82 -7.31
CA ILE A 188 -1.15 -3.15 -6.48
C ILE A 188 -1.19 -2.22 -5.27
N PRO A 189 -2.29 -1.46 -5.09
CA PRO A 189 -2.43 -0.60 -3.94
C PRO A 189 -2.70 -1.43 -2.68
N GLU A 190 -2.17 -0.97 -1.54
CA GLU A 190 -2.41 -1.60 -0.24
C GLU A 190 -3.88 -1.48 0.19
N SER A 191 -4.50 -0.35 -0.14
CA SER A 191 -5.90 -0.05 0.12
C SER A 191 -6.45 0.90 -0.93
N ILE A 192 -7.74 0.77 -1.22
CA ILE A 192 -8.47 1.69 -2.09
C ILE A 192 -9.22 2.68 -1.21
N GLU A 193 -8.92 3.96 -1.37
CA GLU A 193 -9.55 5.02 -0.61
C GLU A 193 -10.85 5.48 -1.28
N ILE A 194 -11.89 5.64 -0.48
CA ILE A 194 -13.19 6.14 -0.91
C ILE A 194 -13.54 7.33 -0.04
N ASP A 195 -13.63 8.51 -0.66
CA ASP A 195 -14.04 9.74 0.00
C ASP A 195 -15.56 9.80 0.12
N ILE A 196 -16.05 10.05 1.34
CA ILE A 196 -17.48 10.20 1.65
C ILE A 196 -17.85 11.59 2.19
N SER A 197 -16.90 12.54 2.16
CA SER A 197 -17.03 13.88 2.76
C SER A 197 -18.25 14.66 2.26
N SER A 198 -18.63 14.48 1.00
CA SER A 198 -19.73 15.22 0.36
C SER A 198 -21.07 14.47 0.34
N LEU A 199 -21.14 13.25 0.88
CA LEU A 199 -22.31 12.40 0.72
C LEU A 199 -23.40 12.69 1.76
N ASP A 200 -24.63 12.79 1.27
CA ASP A 200 -25.86 12.91 2.06
C ASP A 200 -26.59 11.56 2.20
N PHE A 201 -27.69 11.55 2.96
CA PHE A 201 -28.54 10.37 3.15
C PHE A 201 -29.01 9.73 1.84
N GLY A 202 -28.99 8.40 1.80
CA GLY A 202 -29.51 7.62 0.66
C GLY A 202 -28.60 7.62 -0.57
N GLN A 203 -27.55 8.42 -0.58
CA GLN A 203 -26.55 8.42 -1.64
C GLN A 203 -25.67 7.16 -1.59
N ARG A 204 -25.15 6.78 -2.75
CA ARG A 204 -24.43 5.53 -2.98
C ARG A 204 -23.22 5.81 -3.87
N ILE A 205 -22.10 5.16 -3.57
CA ILE A 205 -20.92 5.19 -4.43
C ILE A 205 -20.86 3.90 -5.24
N TYR A 206 -20.69 4.06 -6.55
CA TYR A 206 -20.52 2.96 -7.49
C TYR A 206 -19.03 2.73 -7.81
N PRO A 207 -18.66 1.53 -8.25
CA PRO A 207 -17.30 1.20 -8.69
C PRO A 207 -16.68 2.17 -9.70
N SER A 208 -17.48 2.75 -10.58
CA SER A 208 -17.03 3.67 -11.62
C SER A 208 -16.51 5.01 -11.09
N GLY A 209 -16.89 5.40 -9.87
CA GLY A 209 -16.49 6.67 -9.26
C GLY A 209 -15.25 6.57 -8.37
N VAL A 210 -14.58 5.41 -8.32
CA VAL A 210 -13.44 5.19 -7.42
C VAL A 210 -12.13 5.37 -8.18
N ALA A 211 -11.19 6.09 -7.56
CA ALA A 211 -9.84 6.24 -8.08
C ALA A 211 -9.09 4.91 -7.98
N ILE A 212 -8.70 4.35 -9.13
CA ILE A 212 -7.91 3.12 -9.23
C ILE A 212 -6.57 3.49 -9.90
N PRO A 213 -5.43 3.01 -9.40
CA PRO A 213 -4.14 3.31 -9.99
C PRO A 213 -4.01 2.76 -11.43
N PRO A 214 -3.17 3.39 -12.27
CA PRO A 214 -2.98 2.96 -13.65
C PRO A 214 -2.42 1.54 -13.71
N GLY A 215 -2.91 0.71 -14.63
CA GLY A 215 -2.46 -0.68 -14.81
C GLY A 215 -3.15 -1.71 -13.92
N VAL A 216 -4.06 -1.28 -13.03
CA VAL A 216 -4.89 -2.18 -12.22
C VAL A 216 -6.30 -2.24 -12.78
N SER A 217 -6.80 -3.45 -13.02
CA SER A 217 -8.15 -3.72 -13.49
C SER A 217 -8.98 -4.34 -12.36
N THR A 218 -10.24 -3.92 -12.21
CA THR A 218 -11.15 -4.53 -11.22
C THR A 218 -11.85 -5.73 -11.82
N VAL A 219 -11.88 -6.85 -11.09
CA VAL A 219 -12.48 -8.12 -11.54
C VAL A 219 -13.73 -8.41 -10.72
N GLY A 220 -14.84 -8.73 -11.39
CA GLY A 220 -16.07 -9.20 -10.72
C GLY A 220 -16.89 -8.10 -10.02
N LEU A 221 -16.67 -6.83 -10.35
CA LEU A 221 -17.56 -5.74 -9.97
C LEU A 221 -18.72 -5.64 -10.96
N VAL A 222 -19.95 -5.75 -10.45
CA VAL A 222 -21.16 -5.50 -11.23
C VAL A 222 -21.47 -4.01 -11.17
N ALA A 223 -21.54 -3.33 -12.31
CA ALA A 223 -21.70 -1.87 -12.39
C ALA A 223 -22.92 -1.33 -11.60
N GLY A 224 -23.99 -2.12 -11.48
CA GLY A 224 -25.20 -1.75 -10.73
C GLY A 224 -25.11 -1.93 -9.20
N GLN A 225 -24.05 -2.55 -8.68
CA GLN A 225 -23.91 -2.78 -7.24
C GLN A 225 -23.05 -1.67 -6.60
N PRO A 226 -23.59 -0.92 -5.63
CA PRO A 226 -22.81 0.11 -4.93
C PRO A 226 -21.77 -0.53 -4.00
N LEU A 227 -20.64 0.13 -3.81
CA LEU A 227 -19.59 -0.25 -2.86
C LEU A 227 -19.96 0.14 -1.43
N CYS A 228 -20.46 1.36 -1.27
CA CYS A 228 -20.96 1.87 0.00
C CYS A 228 -22.24 2.70 -0.21
N LYS A 229 -23.04 2.78 0.85
CA LYS A 229 -24.25 3.59 0.91
C LYS A 229 -24.36 4.23 2.29
N LEU A 230 -24.81 5.48 2.33
CA LEU A 230 -25.19 6.12 3.59
C LEU A 230 -26.65 5.77 3.89
N ALA A 231 -26.84 5.00 4.96
CA ALA A 231 -28.14 4.59 5.43
C ALA A 231 -28.50 5.38 6.70
N GLY A 232 -29.78 5.67 6.87
CA GLY A 232 -30.24 6.45 8.00
C GLY A 232 -31.54 7.15 7.69
N ARG A 233 -32.15 7.70 8.73
CA ARG A 233 -33.33 8.55 8.62
C ARG A 233 -32.91 9.91 9.14
N ALA A 234 -33.20 10.96 8.39
CA ALA A 234 -33.06 12.30 8.92
C ALA A 234 -33.90 12.40 10.21
N ALA A 235 -33.34 12.97 11.27
CA ALA A 235 -34.12 13.37 12.42
C ALA A 235 -35.26 14.26 11.90
N ARG A 236 -36.50 13.97 12.33
CA ARG A 236 -37.61 14.88 12.10
C ARG A 236 -37.38 16.03 13.09
N ASP A 237 -37.15 17.22 12.56
CA ASP A 237 -37.15 18.47 13.33
C ASP A 237 -38.51 18.66 14.05
#